data_AF-A0AAN9HAI0-F1
#
_entry.id   AF-A0AAN9HAI0-F1
#
_cell.length_a   1.000
_cell.length_b   1.000
_cell.length_c   1.000
_cell.angle_alpha   90.00
_cell.angle_beta   90.00
_cell.angle_gamma   90.00
#
_symmetry.space_group_name_H-M   'P 1'
#
loop_
_entity.id
_entity.type
_entity.pdbx_description
1 polymer ?
#
loop_
_entity_poly.entity_id
_entity_poly.type
_entity_poly.pdbx_seq_one_letter_code
_entity_poly.pdbx_strand_id
1 'polypeptide(L)'
;MAIKELTVVVVVVVFSWIACTSGHEFFSSTDKVAQLFEEEEDLLTSFGLYIDAEEKNVKRMKSILLVLQLLTYFDPANPEKTTRDPVAAYKLLRRVRREWLTIVEYTQLSLYKVYQTLLDYSNIPQAKDLNDAASELIRLQEFYKLYPHNITRETSLNADEAKHMGLVAYDEDKFQHAFLWFLYSLDRLTEHSTTTEKELLRFLSSSAYHFGSLPVAIYFGQRLLNLDPTNDEVKVELNLYRYLRFERNSNPDIFTLDTKSNTSYEALCRGEVDERTSKRQRALSCRYSTGGGNPRLMYAPVKEEVEWDEPRIIRYHDIISDREMEILKNISRPQLSRSETKQGVTNIRTSQSVFLKEDNTVARVSQNIADVTGLSVESAELLHVQNYGIGGRYEPHFDAWDGENDRIATFLIYMSDVEIGGATVFPQVGVALKPKKGSGVFWYNLHKNGRLDWDTQHAGCPVLVGNKWVANKWFREFGQEFRRPCSLSDWE
;
A
#
# COMPACT_ATOMS: atom_id res chain seq x y z
N MET A 1 -57.50 -23.07 15.46
CA MET A 1 -57.45 -21.75 14.79
C MET A 1 -56.00 -21.37 14.69
N ALA A 2 -55.48 -21.31 13.47
CA ALA A 2 -54.06 -21.30 13.15
C ALA A 2 -53.36 -20.00 13.60
N ILE A 3 -52.21 -20.13 14.26
CA ILE A 3 -51.22 -19.06 14.37
C ILE A 3 -49.97 -19.62 13.69
N LYS A 4 -49.68 -19.08 12.50
CA LYS A 4 -48.50 -19.38 11.69
C LYS A 4 -47.26 -18.95 12.46
N GLU A 5 -46.38 -19.89 12.78
CA GLU A 5 -45.00 -19.60 13.09
C GLU A 5 -44.33 -19.08 11.82
N LEU A 6 -43.84 -17.84 11.87
CA LEU A 6 -43.04 -17.23 10.82
C LEU A 6 -41.57 -17.50 11.16
N THR A 7 -41.10 -18.71 10.83
CA THR A 7 -39.67 -19.03 10.81
C THR A 7 -39.06 -18.28 9.62
N VAL A 8 -38.41 -17.15 9.89
CA VAL A 8 -37.57 -16.46 8.91
C VAL A 8 -36.32 -17.31 8.72
N VAL A 9 -36.36 -18.17 7.72
CA VAL A 9 -35.19 -18.88 7.20
C VAL A 9 -34.36 -17.85 6.43
N VAL A 10 -33.36 -17.27 7.09
CA VAL A 10 -32.28 -16.57 6.38
C VAL A 10 -31.44 -17.63 5.71
N VAL A 11 -31.67 -17.83 4.41
CA VAL A 11 -30.82 -18.66 3.55
C VAL A 11 -29.50 -17.91 3.37
N VAL A 12 -28.55 -18.14 4.27
CA VAL A 12 -27.14 -17.81 4.01
C VAL A 12 -26.65 -18.84 3.01
N VAL A 13 -26.50 -18.42 1.75
CA VAL A 13 -25.88 -19.24 0.70
C VAL A 13 -24.40 -19.37 1.06
N VAL A 14 -24.06 -20.48 1.72
CA VAL A 14 -22.69 -20.86 2.03
C VAL A 14 -22.03 -21.30 0.72
N PHE A 15 -21.36 -20.38 0.02
CA PHE A 15 -20.33 -20.77 -0.93
C PHE A 15 -19.11 -21.20 -0.13
N SER A 16 -18.97 -22.52 0.06
CA SER A 16 -17.74 -23.13 0.55
C SER A 16 -16.66 -22.98 -0.52
N TRP A 17 -15.96 -21.85 -0.49
CA TRP A 17 -14.61 -21.77 -1.01
C TRP A 17 -13.70 -22.01 0.19
N ILE A 18 -13.07 -23.19 0.20
CA ILE A 18 -11.92 -23.44 1.08
C ILE A 18 -10.83 -22.50 0.57
N ALA A 19 -10.80 -21.28 1.10
CA ALA A 19 -9.69 -20.36 0.91
C ALA A 19 -8.53 -20.89 1.74
N CYS A 20 -7.52 -21.45 1.08
CA CYS A 20 -6.18 -21.48 1.64
C CYS A 20 -5.84 -20.05 2.06
N THR A 21 -5.71 -19.80 3.36
CA THR A 21 -5.23 -18.51 3.89
C THR A 21 -3.73 -18.38 3.62
N SER A 22 -3.36 -18.19 2.35
CA SER A 22 -2.17 -17.42 2.02
C SER A 22 -2.52 -15.98 2.35
N GLY A 23 -1.94 -15.41 3.41
CA GLY A 23 -2.20 -14.04 3.83
C GLY A 23 -2.14 -13.08 2.63
N HIS A 24 -3.24 -12.39 2.35
CA HIS A 24 -3.32 -11.45 1.25
C HIS A 24 -2.57 -10.17 1.65
N GLU A 25 -1.42 -9.90 1.03
CA GLU A 25 -0.71 -8.63 1.20
C GLU A 25 -1.44 -7.52 0.42
N PHE A 26 -1.98 -6.53 1.13
CA PHE A 26 -2.84 -5.48 0.55
C PHE A 26 -2.05 -4.29 -0.01
N PHE A 27 -1.09 -3.75 0.76
CA PHE A 27 -0.40 -2.49 0.43
C PHE A 27 0.43 -2.55 -0.86
N SER A 28 0.85 -3.75 -1.27
CA SER A 28 1.65 -3.98 -2.47
C SER A 28 0.92 -3.76 -3.79
N SER A 29 -0.40 -3.56 -3.75
CA SER A 29 -1.24 -3.23 -4.91
C SER A 29 -2.29 -2.19 -4.54
N THR A 30 -2.30 -1.06 -5.25
CA THR A 30 -3.33 -0.03 -5.08
C THR A 30 -4.72 -0.55 -5.45
N ASP A 31 -4.81 -1.48 -6.40
CA ASP A 31 -6.08 -2.12 -6.76
C ASP A 31 -6.64 -3.00 -5.63
N LYS A 32 -5.80 -3.68 -4.84
CA LYS A 32 -6.28 -4.43 -3.66
C LYS A 32 -6.71 -3.52 -2.53
N VAL A 33 -6.00 -2.41 -2.29
CA VAL A 33 -6.44 -1.40 -1.33
C VAL A 33 -7.77 -0.79 -1.76
N ALA A 34 -7.98 -0.57 -3.07
CA ALA A 34 -9.24 -0.04 -3.59
C ALA A 34 -10.43 -0.97 -3.32
N GLN A 35 -10.23 -2.30 -3.29
CA GLN A 35 -11.29 -3.26 -2.96
C GLN A 35 -11.76 -3.16 -1.50
N LEU A 36 -10.93 -2.60 -0.59
CA LEU A 36 -11.31 -2.40 0.80
C LEU A 36 -12.39 -1.32 0.99
N PHE A 37 -12.58 -0.43 0.01
CA PHE A 37 -13.67 0.56 0.07
C PHE A 37 -15.05 -0.10 0.01
N GLU A 38 -15.22 -1.07 -0.89
CA GLU A 38 -16.49 -1.82 -0.99
C GLU A 38 -16.74 -2.61 0.30
N GLU A 39 -15.69 -3.25 0.84
CA GLU A 39 -15.75 -3.96 2.12
C GLU A 39 -16.12 -3.03 3.29
N GLU A 40 -15.53 -1.82 3.36
CA GLU A 40 -15.84 -0.84 4.40
C GLU A 40 -17.29 -0.34 4.29
N GLU A 41 -17.80 -0.08 3.08
CA GLU A 41 -19.18 0.34 2.85
C GLU A 41 -20.18 -0.73 3.32
N ASP A 42 -19.91 -2.01 3.03
CA ASP A 42 -20.72 -3.15 3.46
C ASP A 42 -20.67 -3.32 4.99
N LEU A 43 -19.50 -3.15 5.60
CA LEU A 43 -19.32 -3.19 7.06
C LEU A 43 -20.06 -2.05 7.76
N LEU A 44 -19.97 -0.83 7.24
CA LEU A 44 -20.69 0.33 7.77
C LEU A 44 -22.21 0.15 7.70
N THR A 45 -22.69 -0.36 6.57
CA THR A 45 -24.11 -0.68 6.39
C THR A 45 -24.56 -1.74 7.40
N SER A 46 -23.77 -2.80 7.55
CA SER A 46 -24.02 -3.88 8.51
C SER A 46 -24.01 -3.38 9.96
N PHE A 47 -23.08 -2.49 10.30
CA PHE A 47 -23.00 -1.88 11.63
C PHE A 47 -24.20 -0.97 11.92
N GLY A 48 -24.67 -0.21 10.93
CA GLY A 48 -25.90 0.57 11.03
C GLY A 48 -27.13 -0.30 11.33
N LEU A 49 -27.29 -1.42 10.62
CA LEU A 49 -28.36 -2.39 10.88
C LEU A 49 -28.26 -3.00 12.29
N TYR A 50 -27.03 -3.28 12.75
CA TYR A 50 -26.80 -3.76 14.12
C TYR A 50 -27.22 -2.71 15.16
N ILE A 51 -26.84 -1.45 14.99
CA ILE A 51 -27.25 -0.35 15.87
C ILE A 51 -28.77 -0.25 15.93
N ASP A 52 -29.45 -0.22 14.78
CA ASP A 52 -30.92 -0.13 14.71
C ASP A 52 -31.61 -1.29 15.45
N ALA A 53 -31.04 -2.49 15.35
CA ALA A 53 -31.56 -3.66 16.04
C ALA A 53 -31.36 -3.57 17.56
N GLU A 54 -30.18 -3.15 18.02
CA GLU A 54 -29.90 -2.97 19.44
C GLU A 54 -30.69 -1.80 20.04
N GLU A 55 -30.92 -0.71 19.31
CA GLU A 55 -31.79 0.38 19.75
C GLU A 55 -33.23 -0.10 19.96
N LYS A 56 -33.78 -0.90 19.04
CA LYS A 56 -35.09 -1.54 19.20
C LYS A 56 -35.12 -2.47 20.41
N ASN A 57 -34.04 -3.22 20.63
CA ASN A 57 -33.89 -4.10 21.79
C ASN A 57 -33.89 -3.30 23.09
N VAL A 58 -33.07 -2.25 23.19
CA VAL A 58 -33.01 -1.33 24.33
C VAL A 58 -34.35 -0.63 24.57
N LYS A 59 -35.04 -0.18 23.52
CA LYS A 59 -36.38 0.43 23.64
C LYS A 59 -37.41 -0.57 24.17
N ARG A 60 -37.34 -1.83 23.74
CA ARG A 60 -38.18 -2.91 24.26
C ARG A 60 -37.88 -3.16 25.74
N MET A 61 -36.61 -3.26 26.12
CA MET A 61 -36.19 -3.42 27.52
C MET A 61 -36.67 -2.25 28.41
N LYS A 62 -36.52 -1.01 27.96
CA LYS A 62 -37.05 0.19 28.65
C LYS A 62 -38.57 0.14 28.82
N SER A 63 -39.29 -0.30 27.78
CA SER A 63 -40.76 -0.43 27.83
C SER A 63 -41.20 -1.49 28.84
N ILE A 64 -40.50 -2.63 28.89
CA ILE A 64 -40.77 -3.69 29.87
C ILE A 64 -40.47 -3.20 31.29
N LEU A 65 -39.34 -2.50 31.50
CA LEU A 65 -38.99 -1.91 32.80
C LEU A 65 -40.08 -0.95 33.29
N LEU A 66 -40.60 -0.09 32.40
CA LEU A 66 -41.68 0.83 32.73
C LEU A 66 -42.95 0.09 33.16
N VAL A 67 -43.36 -0.95 32.44
CA VAL A 67 -44.51 -1.79 32.81
C VAL A 67 -44.31 -2.42 34.19
N LEU A 68 -43.12 -2.93 34.49
CA LEU A 68 -42.81 -3.47 35.82
C LEU A 68 -42.91 -2.39 36.90
N GLN A 69 -42.39 -1.19 36.66
CA GLN A 69 -42.46 -0.08 37.62
C GLN A 69 -43.88 0.45 37.84
N LEU A 70 -44.75 0.37 36.83
CA LEU A 70 -46.16 0.75 36.97
C LEU A 70 -46.98 -0.33 37.69
N LEU A 71 -46.64 -1.62 37.50
CA LEU A 71 -47.31 -2.75 38.13
C LEU A 71 -46.87 -3.00 39.58
N THR A 72 -45.86 -2.30 40.11
CA THR A 72 -45.51 -2.33 41.54
C THR A 72 -46.60 -1.64 42.35
N TYR A 73 -47.68 -2.36 42.63
CA TYR A 73 -48.81 -1.92 43.45
C TYR A 73 -48.56 -2.20 44.94
N PHE A 74 -47.33 -1.98 45.39
CA PHE A 74 -46.87 -2.44 46.70
C PHE A 74 -46.12 -1.33 47.40
N ASP A 75 -46.57 -0.99 48.60
CA ASP A 75 -45.83 -0.11 49.51
C ASP A 75 -44.63 -0.89 50.06
N PRO A 76 -43.40 -0.57 49.62
CA PRO A 76 -42.22 -1.28 50.10
C PRO A 76 -41.97 -1.01 51.60
N ALA A 77 -42.58 0.02 52.18
CA ALA A 77 -42.45 0.35 53.59
C ALA A 77 -43.31 -0.55 54.51
N ASN A 78 -44.26 -1.33 53.97
CA ASN A 78 -45.09 -2.24 54.77
C ASN A 78 -45.47 -3.54 54.03
N PRO A 79 -44.51 -4.45 53.82
CA PRO A 79 -44.72 -5.69 53.06
C PRO A 79 -45.77 -6.62 53.69
N GLU A 80 -45.92 -6.61 55.02
CA GLU A 80 -46.90 -7.43 55.73
C GLU A 80 -48.36 -7.06 55.44
N LYS A 81 -48.64 -5.79 55.15
CA LYS A 81 -49.99 -5.33 54.80
C LYS A 81 -50.43 -5.88 53.45
N THR A 82 -49.48 -6.07 52.55
CA THR A 82 -49.68 -6.54 51.18
C THR A 82 -49.84 -8.06 51.12
N THR A 83 -49.05 -8.81 51.89
CA THR A 83 -49.08 -10.28 51.91
C THR A 83 -50.32 -10.85 52.62
N ARG A 84 -51.07 -10.03 53.36
CA ARG A 84 -52.36 -10.39 53.96
C ARG A 84 -53.50 -10.54 52.95
N ASP A 85 -53.42 -9.89 51.79
CA ASP A 85 -54.37 -10.12 50.69
C ASP A 85 -53.91 -11.32 49.85
N PRO A 86 -54.65 -12.45 49.84
CA PRO A 86 -54.28 -13.64 49.07
C PRO A 86 -54.12 -13.37 47.57
N VAL A 87 -54.88 -12.41 47.02
CA VAL A 87 -54.82 -12.06 45.59
C VAL A 87 -53.56 -11.24 45.30
N ALA A 88 -53.21 -10.29 46.16
CA ALA A 88 -51.97 -9.53 46.06
C ALA A 88 -50.74 -10.45 46.18
N ALA A 89 -50.75 -11.38 47.14
CA ALA A 89 -49.69 -12.38 47.31
C ALA A 89 -49.54 -13.29 46.07
N TYR A 90 -50.65 -13.77 45.50
CA TYR A 90 -50.63 -14.54 44.26
C TYR A 90 -50.08 -13.73 43.07
N LYS A 91 -50.51 -12.47 42.91
CA LYS A 91 -50.03 -11.58 41.84
C LYS A 91 -48.51 -11.37 41.93
N LEU A 92 -47.99 -11.13 43.13
CA LEU A 92 -46.55 -10.99 43.35
C LEU A 92 -45.80 -12.29 43.01
N LEU A 93 -46.26 -13.44 43.50
CA LEU A 93 -45.65 -14.75 43.21
C LEU A 93 -45.62 -15.05 41.72
N ARG A 94 -46.74 -14.87 41.02
CA ARG A 94 -46.83 -15.07 39.56
C ARG A 94 -45.88 -14.13 38.82
N ARG A 95 -45.81 -12.86 39.22
CA ARG A 95 -44.94 -11.85 38.61
C ARG A 95 -43.46 -12.21 38.77
N VAL A 96 -43.01 -12.52 39.99
CA VAL A 96 -41.63 -12.95 40.27
C VAL A 96 -41.29 -14.24 39.53
N ARG A 97 -42.21 -15.21 39.46
CA ARG A 97 -41.93 -16.48 38.80
C ARG A 97 -41.96 -16.39 37.27
N ARG A 98 -42.94 -15.70 36.69
CA ARG A 98 -43.21 -15.75 35.25
C ARG A 98 -42.64 -14.54 34.52
N GLU A 99 -42.97 -13.33 34.97
CA GLU A 99 -42.58 -12.11 34.24
C GLU A 99 -41.07 -11.91 34.25
N TRP A 100 -40.40 -12.17 35.37
CA TRP A 100 -38.94 -12.08 35.45
C TRP A 100 -38.18 -13.13 34.64
N LEU A 101 -38.71 -14.35 34.51
CA LEU A 101 -38.10 -15.37 33.65
C LEU A 101 -38.29 -15.07 32.16
N THR A 102 -39.46 -14.54 31.76
CA THR A 102 -39.70 -14.11 30.37
C THR A 102 -38.86 -12.88 29.99
N ILE A 103 -38.49 -12.01 30.95
CA ILE A 103 -37.57 -10.90 30.69
C ILE A 103 -36.21 -11.40 30.20
N VAL A 104 -35.71 -12.50 30.78
CA VAL A 104 -34.41 -13.08 30.39
C VAL A 104 -34.40 -13.44 28.90
N GLU A 105 -35.49 -14.02 28.39
CA GLU A 105 -35.64 -14.35 26.95
C GLU A 105 -35.59 -13.09 26.06
N TYR A 106 -36.13 -11.97 26.51
CA TYR A 106 -36.06 -10.70 25.77
C TYR A 106 -34.68 -10.04 25.83
N THR A 107 -33.94 -10.23 26.92
CA THR A 107 -32.58 -9.68 27.07
C THR A 107 -31.50 -10.48 26.31
N GLN A 108 -31.78 -11.72 25.90
CA GLN A 108 -30.83 -12.60 25.21
C GLN A 108 -30.77 -12.42 23.68
N LEU A 109 -31.62 -11.57 23.10
CA LEU A 109 -31.77 -11.37 21.65
C LEU A 109 -30.75 -10.41 21.04
N SER A 110 -29.56 -10.26 21.63
CA SER A 110 -28.53 -9.41 21.02
C SER A 110 -28.01 -10.03 19.72
N LEU A 111 -27.90 -9.19 18.68
CA LEU A 111 -27.34 -9.60 17.39
C LEU A 111 -25.80 -9.61 17.41
N TYR A 112 -25.18 -9.36 18.57
CA TYR A 112 -23.73 -9.33 18.75
C TYR A 112 -23.03 -10.53 18.12
N LYS A 113 -23.53 -11.76 18.34
CA LYS A 113 -22.93 -12.97 17.77
C LYS A 113 -22.95 -12.99 16.25
N VAL A 114 -24.05 -12.53 15.64
CA VAL A 114 -24.19 -12.47 14.18
C VAL A 114 -23.23 -11.42 13.61
N TYR A 115 -23.15 -10.26 14.24
CA TYR A 115 -22.23 -9.20 13.84
C TYR A 115 -20.76 -9.62 14.01
N GLN A 116 -20.42 -10.29 15.10
CA GLN A 116 -19.09 -10.86 15.31
C GLN A 116 -18.74 -11.87 14.21
N THR A 117 -19.64 -12.79 13.88
CA THR A 117 -19.44 -13.75 12.77
C THR A 117 -19.25 -13.02 11.44
N LEU A 118 -19.98 -11.93 11.17
CA LEU A 118 -19.80 -11.14 9.96
C LEU A 118 -18.37 -10.56 9.88
N LEU A 119 -17.86 -9.98 10.97
CA LEU A 119 -16.49 -9.48 11.04
C LEU A 119 -15.45 -10.60 10.81
N ASP A 120 -15.69 -11.80 11.35
CA ASP A 120 -14.78 -12.95 11.19
C ASP A 120 -14.68 -13.43 9.73
N TYR A 121 -15.72 -13.20 8.92
CA TYR A 121 -15.74 -13.52 7.48
C TYR A 121 -15.35 -12.35 6.57
N SER A 122 -15.20 -11.15 7.13
CA SER A 122 -14.86 -9.95 6.37
C SER A 122 -13.36 -9.89 6.07
N ASN A 123 -12.97 -9.26 4.97
CA ASN A 123 -11.58 -9.15 4.55
C ASN A 123 -10.83 -8.01 5.27
N ILE A 124 -10.87 -7.99 6.60
CA ILE A 124 -10.25 -6.93 7.41
C ILE A 124 -8.72 -7.12 7.43
N PRO A 125 -7.93 -6.09 7.08
CA PRO A 125 -6.47 -6.15 7.15
C PRO A 125 -5.96 -6.48 8.56
N GLN A 126 -4.86 -7.23 8.63
CA GLN A 126 -4.23 -7.57 9.91
C GLN A 126 -3.36 -6.41 10.40
N ALA A 127 -3.01 -6.42 11.70
CA ALA A 127 -2.09 -5.42 12.27
C ALA A 127 -0.74 -5.37 11.54
N LYS A 128 -0.28 -6.51 11.00
CA LYS A 128 0.92 -6.58 10.17
C LYS A 128 0.77 -5.79 8.86
N ASP A 129 -0.37 -5.89 8.18
CA ASP A 129 -0.59 -5.17 6.92
C ASP A 129 -0.54 -3.65 7.13
N LEU A 130 -1.05 -3.17 8.27
CA LEU A 130 -0.97 -1.78 8.67
C LEU A 130 0.48 -1.35 8.95
N ASN A 131 1.24 -2.15 9.70
CA ASN A 131 2.66 -1.87 9.97
C ASN A 131 3.49 -1.87 8.68
N ASP A 132 3.25 -2.81 7.77
CA ASP A 132 3.96 -2.88 6.50
C ASP A 132 3.63 -1.65 5.61
N ALA A 133 2.37 -1.19 5.60
CA ALA A 133 1.98 0.05 4.92
C ALA A 133 2.68 1.29 5.53
N ALA A 134 2.77 1.37 6.86
CA ALA A 134 3.49 2.43 7.55
C ALA A 134 5.00 2.38 7.22
N SER A 135 5.61 1.20 7.22
CA SER A 135 7.01 0.99 6.81
C SER A 135 7.27 1.49 5.39
N GLU A 136 6.38 1.19 4.43
CA GLU A 136 6.54 1.69 3.05
C GLU A 136 6.41 3.22 2.94
N LEU A 137 5.53 3.85 3.71
CA LEU A 137 5.47 5.31 3.79
C LEU A 137 6.74 5.92 4.38
N ILE A 138 7.33 5.30 5.41
CA ILE A 138 8.62 5.74 5.98
C ILE A 138 9.74 5.56 4.96
N ARG A 139 9.75 4.46 4.20
CA ARG A 139 10.71 4.25 3.11
C ARG A 139 10.56 5.30 2.01
N LEU A 140 9.33 5.73 1.69
CA LEU A 140 9.09 6.84 0.78
C LEU A 140 9.66 8.15 1.33
N GLN A 141 9.55 8.41 2.64
CA GLN A 141 10.21 9.57 3.27
C GLN A 141 11.72 9.53 3.09
N GLU A 142 12.34 8.39 3.39
CA GLU A 142 13.78 8.20 3.25
C GLU A 142 14.25 8.38 1.81
N PHE A 143 13.46 7.84 0.88
CA PHE A 143 13.80 7.82 -0.54
C PHE A 143 13.63 9.19 -1.19
N TYR A 144 12.53 9.90 -0.90
CA TYR A 144 12.24 11.21 -1.48
C TYR A 144 12.64 12.39 -0.60
N LYS A 145 13.26 12.13 0.56
CA LYS A 145 13.67 13.13 1.56
C LYS A 145 12.48 14.00 2.00
N LEU A 146 11.36 13.36 2.30
CA LEU A 146 10.10 14.03 2.63
C LEU A 146 9.91 14.12 4.14
N TYR A 147 9.43 15.27 4.58
CA TYR A 147 8.93 15.45 5.94
C TYR A 147 7.48 14.94 6.07
N PRO A 148 7.01 14.63 7.30
CA PRO A 148 5.62 14.21 7.53
C PRO A 148 4.58 15.09 6.84
N HIS A 149 4.71 16.42 6.94
CA HIS A 149 3.79 17.38 6.33
C HIS A 149 3.77 17.35 4.78
N ASN A 150 4.82 16.84 4.12
CA ASN A 150 4.82 16.69 2.67
C ASN A 150 3.95 15.51 2.24
N ILE A 151 3.97 14.42 3.01
CA ILE A 151 3.18 13.20 2.73
C ILE A 151 1.73 13.39 3.15
N THR A 152 1.47 14.09 4.25
CA THR A 152 0.12 14.31 4.78
C THR A 152 -0.57 15.55 4.18
N ARG A 153 -0.12 16.02 3.02
CA ARG A 153 -0.61 17.25 2.40
C ARG A 153 -2.07 17.14 1.94
N GLU A 154 -2.45 16.01 1.36
CA GLU A 154 -3.81 15.76 0.87
C GLU A 154 -4.69 15.16 1.97
N THR A 155 -4.14 14.20 2.71
CA THR A 155 -4.82 13.52 3.80
C THR A 155 -4.01 13.67 5.08
N SER A 156 -4.56 14.37 6.07
CA SER A 156 -3.90 14.60 7.35
C SER A 156 -4.08 13.41 8.28
N LEU A 157 -3.00 12.96 8.91
CA LEU A 157 -3.07 12.04 10.04
C LEU A 157 -3.36 12.79 11.34
N ASN A 158 -4.19 12.20 12.20
CA ASN A 158 -4.39 12.66 13.58
C ASN A 158 -3.21 12.28 14.49
N ALA A 159 -3.25 12.69 15.76
CA ALA A 159 -2.15 12.43 16.70
C ALA A 159 -1.86 10.94 16.91
N ASP A 160 -2.90 10.10 17.02
CA ASP A 160 -2.76 8.67 17.30
C ASP A 160 -2.20 7.92 16.08
N GLU A 161 -2.70 8.24 14.88
CA GLU A 161 -2.19 7.72 13.61
C GLU A 161 -0.73 8.13 13.37
N ALA A 162 -0.39 9.39 13.64
CA ALA A 162 0.99 9.87 13.52
C ALA A 162 1.92 9.25 14.56
N LYS A 163 1.45 8.97 15.78
CA LYS A 163 2.22 8.21 16.77
C LYS A 163 2.48 6.80 16.27
N HIS A 164 1.49 6.14 15.66
CA HIS A 164 1.68 4.81 15.09
C HIS A 164 2.79 4.78 14.03
N MET A 165 2.80 5.76 13.12
CA MET A 165 3.90 5.96 12.16
C MET A 165 5.27 6.11 12.86
N GLY A 166 5.32 6.90 13.93
CA GLY A 166 6.52 7.08 14.74
C GLY A 166 6.99 5.79 15.42
N LEU A 167 6.06 4.98 15.94
CA LEU A 167 6.37 3.68 16.56
C LEU A 167 6.95 2.70 15.55
N VAL A 168 6.34 2.57 14.37
CA VAL A 168 6.86 1.69 13.31
C VAL A 168 8.26 2.13 12.89
N ALA A 169 8.49 3.43 12.70
CA ALA A 169 9.84 3.94 12.40
C ALA A 169 10.84 3.69 13.53
N TYR A 170 10.40 3.78 14.79
CA TYR A 170 11.25 3.53 15.96
C TYR A 170 11.67 2.06 16.04
N ASP A 171 10.73 1.14 15.81
CA ASP A 171 10.98 -0.31 15.82
C ASP A 171 11.89 -0.75 14.66
N GLU A 172 11.96 0.03 13.57
CA GLU A 172 12.91 -0.17 12.46
C GLU A 172 14.26 0.54 12.67
N ASP A 173 14.55 1.05 13.87
CA ASP A 173 15.75 1.84 14.20
C ASP A 173 15.92 3.13 13.36
N LYS A 174 14.83 3.62 12.73
CA LYS A 174 14.81 4.85 11.92
C LYS A 174 14.53 6.06 12.78
N PHE A 175 15.40 6.28 13.78
CA PHE A 175 15.16 7.24 14.86
C PHE A 175 14.92 8.69 14.39
N GLN A 176 15.52 9.12 13.28
CA GLN A 176 15.23 10.44 12.71
C GLN A 176 13.77 10.57 12.25
N HIS A 177 13.28 9.60 11.49
CA HIS A 177 11.91 9.58 10.99
C HIS A 177 10.91 9.36 12.13
N ALA A 178 11.23 8.49 13.08
CA ALA A 178 10.46 8.29 14.31
C ALA A 178 10.28 9.61 15.05
N PHE A 179 11.37 10.33 15.29
CA PHE A 179 11.36 11.65 15.92
C PHE A 179 10.46 12.66 15.17
N LEU A 180 10.57 12.75 13.84
CA LEU A 180 9.75 13.66 13.03
C LEU A 180 8.27 13.32 13.12
N TRP A 181 7.89 12.03 13.14
CA TRP A 181 6.50 11.60 13.30
C TRP A 181 5.96 11.84 14.70
N PHE A 182 6.74 11.59 15.75
CA PHE A 182 6.33 11.94 17.11
C PHE A 182 6.18 13.45 17.30
N LEU A 183 7.00 14.26 16.64
CA LEU A 183 6.88 15.72 16.67
C LEU A 183 5.61 16.18 15.93
N TYR A 184 5.32 15.58 14.78
CA TYR A 184 4.10 15.83 14.02
C TYR A 184 2.84 15.41 14.80
N SER A 185 2.91 14.30 15.53
CA SER A 185 1.86 13.83 16.44
C SER A 185 1.64 14.80 17.61
N LEU A 186 2.72 15.29 18.22
CA LEU A 186 2.68 16.24 19.34
C LEU A 186 1.99 17.55 18.95
N ASP A 187 2.24 18.05 17.74
CA ASP A 187 1.60 19.24 17.16
C ASP A 187 0.08 19.09 16.95
N ARG A 188 -0.43 17.85 16.96
CA ARG A 188 -1.83 17.51 16.65
C ARG A 188 -2.62 16.93 17.82
N LEU A 189 -2.07 16.97 19.02
CA LEU A 189 -2.79 16.51 20.20
C LEU A 189 -4.09 17.30 20.40
N THR A 190 -5.16 16.56 20.66
CA THR A 190 -6.50 17.09 20.99
C THR A 190 -7.02 16.40 22.25
N GLU A 191 -8.08 16.96 22.85
CA GLU A 191 -8.75 16.35 24.02
C GLU A 191 -9.33 14.95 23.75
N HIS A 192 -9.52 14.59 22.47
CA HIS A 192 -10.01 13.28 22.05
C HIS A 192 -8.90 12.29 21.70
N SER A 193 -7.63 12.72 21.74
CA SER A 193 -6.50 11.84 21.45
C SER A 193 -6.32 10.83 22.57
N THR A 194 -6.07 9.58 22.21
CA THR A 194 -5.71 8.52 23.18
C THR A 194 -4.26 8.65 23.65
N THR A 195 -3.40 9.18 22.78
CA THR A 195 -2.00 9.50 23.06
C THR A 195 -1.87 10.71 23.97
N THR A 196 -0.90 10.64 24.89
CA THR A 196 -0.61 11.76 25.81
C THR A 196 0.67 12.51 25.45
N GLU A 197 0.75 13.79 25.84
CA GLU A 197 1.98 14.59 25.71
C GLU A 197 3.17 13.91 26.42
N LYS A 198 2.94 13.30 27.59
CA LYS A 198 4.00 12.61 28.35
C LYS A 198 4.60 11.45 27.56
N GLU A 199 3.78 10.65 26.91
CA GLU A 199 4.25 9.54 26.06
C GLU A 199 5.07 10.04 24.88
N LEU A 200 4.58 11.06 24.15
CA LEU A 200 5.29 11.59 22.99
C LEU A 200 6.62 12.23 23.36
N LEU A 201 6.69 12.98 24.47
CA LEU A 201 7.95 13.56 24.95
C LEU A 201 8.99 12.49 25.30
N ARG A 202 8.56 11.34 25.85
CA ARG A 202 9.43 10.19 26.11
C ARG A 202 10.01 9.65 24.80
N PHE A 203 9.17 9.41 23.81
CA PHE A 203 9.63 8.92 22.50
C PHE A 203 10.50 9.92 21.74
N LEU A 204 10.19 11.22 21.81
CA LEU A 204 11.01 12.28 21.24
C LEU A 204 12.41 12.35 21.87
N SER A 205 12.46 12.28 23.21
CA SER A 205 13.70 12.22 23.97
C SER A 205 14.54 10.99 23.59
N SER A 206 13.91 9.81 23.60
CA SER A 206 14.56 8.54 23.28
C SER A 206 15.07 8.51 21.84
N SER A 207 14.23 8.88 20.86
CA SER A 207 14.60 8.90 19.45
C SER A 207 15.76 9.85 19.18
N ALA A 208 15.75 11.04 19.79
CA ALA A 208 16.86 11.99 19.68
C ALA A 208 18.15 11.46 20.29
N TYR A 209 18.06 10.73 21.41
CA TYR A 209 19.22 10.08 22.03
C TYR A 209 19.82 8.99 21.12
N HIS A 210 18.99 8.07 20.62
CA HIS A 210 19.41 6.97 19.76
C HIS A 210 19.99 7.46 18.42
N PHE A 211 19.44 8.54 17.85
CA PHE A 211 20.03 9.21 16.69
C PHE A 211 21.37 9.91 17.01
N GLY A 212 21.58 10.29 18.27
CA GLY A 212 22.80 10.95 18.76
C GLY A 212 22.70 12.46 18.92
N SER A 213 21.50 13.06 18.74
CA SER A 213 21.26 14.48 18.97
C SER A 213 21.01 14.76 20.46
N LEU A 214 22.07 14.69 21.26
CA LEU A 214 22.00 14.79 22.72
C LEU A 214 21.37 16.10 23.26
N PRO A 215 21.63 17.30 22.68
CA PRO A 215 20.96 18.52 23.12
C PRO A 215 19.44 18.46 22.98
N VAL A 216 18.95 17.84 21.90
CA VAL A 216 17.52 17.67 21.62
C VAL A 216 16.91 16.63 22.56
N ALA A 217 17.61 15.51 22.79
CA ALA A 217 17.20 14.51 23.77
C ALA A 217 17.04 15.12 25.18
N ILE A 218 18.03 15.89 25.63
CA ILE A 218 17.98 16.58 26.93
C ILE A 218 16.82 17.58 26.99
N TYR A 219 16.55 18.31 25.91
CA TYR A 219 15.45 19.27 25.86
C TYR A 219 14.09 18.59 26.10
N PHE A 220 13.78 17.53 25.35
CA PHE A 220 12.51 16.82 25.50
C PHE A 220 12.42 16.05 26.82
N GLY A 221 13.51 15.42 27.28
CA GLY A 221 13.57 14.78 28.59
C GLY A 221 13.35 15.78 29.74
N GLN A 222 13.90 16.99 29.66
CA GLN A 222 13.67 18.03 30.67
C GLN A 222 12.22 18.52 30.66
N ARG A 223 11.60 18.65 29.48
CA ARG A 223 10.17 18.99 29.36
C ARG A 223 9.29 17.89 29.97
N LEU A 224 9.62 16.63 29.74
CA LEU A 224 8.95 15.49 30.38
C LEU A 224 9.08 15.52 31.90
N LEU A 225 10.29 15.77 32.42
CA LEU A 225 10.54 15.90 33.85
C LEU A 225 9.78 17.07 34.50
N ASN A 226 9.57 18.17 33.77
CA ASN A 226 8.77 19.29 34.27
C ASN A 226 7.28 18.92 34.41
N LEU A 227 6.77 18.03 33.54
CA LEU A 227 5.40 17.52 33.61
C LEU A 227 5.22 16.38 34.63
N ASP A 228 6.30 15.65 34.93
CA ASP A 228 6.34 14.59 35.93
C ASP A 228 7.66 14.61 36.72
N PRO A 229 7.78 15.49 37.73
CA PRO A 229 9.00 15.62 38.54
C PRO A 229 9.34 14.37 39.37
N THR A 230 8.38 13.46 39.52
CA THR A 230 8.54 12.21 40.27
C THR A 230 9.10 11.06 39.45
N ASN A 231 9.27 11.26 38.14
CA ASN A 231 9.79 10.22 37.25
C ASN A 231 11.32 10.06 37.41
N ASP A 232 11.73 9.09 38.23
CA ASP A 232 13.14 8.82 38.50
C ASP A 232 13.89 8.22 37.31
N GLU A 233 13.19 7.52 36.42
CA GLU A 233 13.77 6.95 35.19
C GLU A 233 14.29 8.07 34.28
N VAL A 234 13.46 9.10 34.05
CA VAL A 234 13.84 10.27 33.22
C VAL A 234 15.01 11.04 33.84
N LYS A 235 15.10 11.11 35.18
CA LYS A 235 16.25 11.75 35.86
C LYS A 235 17.55 11.00 35.57
N VAL A 236 17.50 9.66 35.60
CA VAL A 236 18.66 8.80 35.30
C VAL A 236 19.07 8.95 33.82
N GLU A 237 18.11 8.91 32.89
CA GLU A 237 18.35 9.13 31.46
C GLU A 237 18.98 10.50 31.18
N LEU A 238 18.44 11.57 31.77
CA LEU A 238 18.99 12.93 31.60
C LEU A 238 20.42 13.05 32.12
N ASN A 239 20.76 12.38 33.23
CA ASN A 239 22.13 12.37 33.74
C ASN A 239 23.08 11.66 32.77
N LEU A 240 22.65 10.53 32.19
CA LEU A 240 23.40 9.83 31.15
C LEU A 240 23.58 10.72 29.91
N TYR A 241 22.52 11.36 29.40
CA TYR A 241 22.59 12.20 28.21
C TYR A 241 23.50 13.41 28.43
N ARG A 242 23.44 14.04 29.61
CA ARG A 242 24.34 15.14 30.00
C ARG A 242 25.78 14.68 30.06
N TYR A 243 26.06 13.52 30.65
CA TYR A 243 27.41 12.94 30.71
C TYR A 243 27.96 12.69 29.29
N LEU A 244 27.22 11.97 28.45
CA LEU A 244 27.63 11.64 27.09
C LEU A 244 27.81 12.88 26.20
N ARG A 245 27.07 13.96 26.48
CA ARG A 245 27.20 15.22 25.73
C ARG A 245 28.58 15.85 25.91
N PHE A 246 29.24 15.65 27.05
CA PHE A 246 30.59 16.14 27.28
C PHE A 246 31.67 15.24 26.66
N GLU A 247 31.39 13.94 26.46
CA GLU A 247 32.33 13.00 25.84
C GLU A 247 32.28 13.03 24.30
N ARG A 248 31.11 13.32 23.70
CA ARG A 248 30.94 13.29 22.24
C ARG A 248 31.39 14.59 21.58
N ASN A 249 32.21 14.45 20.54
CA ASN A 249 32.69 15.56 19.71
C ASN A 249 31.71 16.00 18.60
N SER A 250 30.62 15.25 18.37
CA SER A 250 29.63 15.53 17.32
C SER A 250 28.21 15.35 17.85
N ASN A 251 27.31 16.23 17.39
CA ASN A 251 25.89 16.18 17.66
C ASN A 251 25.14 16.41 16.34
N PRO A 252 24.70 15.34 15.65
CA PRO A 252 23.99 15.50 14.39
C PRO A 252 22.66 16.22 14.60
N ASP A 253 22.26 17.00 13.60
CA ASP A 253 20.97 17.68 13.58
C ASP A 253 19.88 16.69 13.17
N ILE A 254 18.97 16.38 14.09
CA ILE A 254 17.87 15.44 13.84
C ILE A 254 16.76 16.06 12.98
N PHE A 255 16.68 17.40 12.90
CA PHE A 255 15.61 18.08 12.16
C PHE A 255 15.88 18.14 10.65
N THR A 256 17.14 18.04 10.23
CA THR A 256 17.53 18.16 8.83
C THR A 256 17.76 16.77 8.23
N LEU A 257 16.94 16.39 7.24
CA LEU A 257 17.14 15.16 6.48
C LEU A 257 18.42 15.28 5.64
N ASP A 258 19.22 14.21 5.56
CA ASP A 258 20.44 14.23 4.74
C ASP A 258 20.09 14.45 3.26
N THR A 259 20.69 15.48 2.68
CA THR A 259 20.47 15.89 1.29
C THR A 259 21.37 15.15 0.30
N LYS A 260 22.34 14.35 0.76
CA LYS A 260 23.22 13.61 -0.14
C LYS A 260 22.56 12.33 -0.64
N SER A 261 22.60 12.17 -1.96
CA SER A 261 22.13 10.99 -2.65
C SER A 261 23.15 9.89 -2.52
N ASN A 262 22.74 8.76 -1.93
CA ASN A 262 23.65 7.63 -1.73
C ASN A 262 23.95 6.90 -3.05
N THR A 263 23.07 7.02 -4.04
CA THR A 263 23.16 6.34 -5.34
C THR A 263 22.67 7.21 -6.49
N SER A 264 23.15 6.97 -7.72
CA SER A 264 22.62 7.60 -8.93
C SER A 264 21.14 7.24 -9.16
N TYR A 265 20.74 6.02 -8.77
CA TYR A 265 19.35 5.56 -8.79
C TYR A 265 18.41 6.50 -8.02
N GLU A 266 18.74 6.78 -6.76
CA GLU A 266 17.97 7.70 -5.92
C GLU A 266 17.92 9.12 -6.50
N ALA A 267 19.07 9.62 -6.95
CA ALA A 267 19.19 10.98 -7.49
C ALA A 267 18.34 11.16 -8.76
N LEU A 268 18.33 10.17 -9.65
CA LEU A 268 17.48 10.17 -10.85
C LEU A 268 16.00 10.13 -10.50
N CYS A 269 15.61 9.31 -9.53
CA CYS A 269 14.22 9.23 -9.11
C CYS A 269 13.72 10.52 -8.43
N ARG A 270 14.60 11.26 -7.77
CA ARG A 270 14.31 12.60 -7.22
C ARG A 270 14.40 13.73 -8.25
N GLY A 271 14.92 13.44 -9.46
CA GLY A 271 15.10 14.44 -10.52
C GLY A 271 16.24 15.43 -10.25
N GLU A 272 17.21 15.05 -9.42
CA GLU A 272 18.38 15.87 -9.07
C GLU A 272 19.44 15.87 -10.18
N VAL A 273 19.39 14.88 -11.06
CA VAL A 273 20.36 14.66 -12.14
C VAL A 273 19.63 14.61 -13.48
N ASP A 274 20.14 15.36 -14.46
CA ASP A 274 19.79 15.25 -15.88
C ASP A 274 21.08 15.18 -16.69
N GLU A 275 21.49 13.99 -17.09
CA GLU A 275 22.74 13.77 -17.86
C GLU A 275 22.54 13.99 -19.37
N ARG A 276 21.35 14.42 -19.82
CA ARG A 276 21.12 14.73 -21.24
C ARG A 276 21.96 15.94 -21.63
N THR A 277 22.73 15.79 -22.71
CA THR A 277 23.53 16.89 -23.25
C THR A 277 22.63 18.08 -23.66
N SER A 278 23.17 19.30 -23.57
CA SER A 278 22.46 20.51 -24.01
C SER A 278 22.05 20.48 -25.49
N LYS A 279 22.77 19.72 -26.32
CA LYS A 279 22.41 19.44 -27.73
C LYS A 279 21.13 18.60 -27.82
N ARG A 280 20.99 17.60 -26.96
CA ARG A 280 19.81 16.72 -26.90
C ARG A 280 18.58 17.46 -26.40
N GLN A 281 18.72 18.31 -25.39
CA GLN A 281 17.62 19.16 -24.89
C GLN A 281 17.02 20.09 -25.97
N ARG A 282 17.77 20.37 -27.06
CA ARG A 282 17.34 21.24 -28.17
C ARG A 282 16.84 20.50 -29.42
N ALA A 283 17.11 19.20 -29.55
CA ALA A 283 16.74 18.43 -30.74
C ALA A 283 15.33 17.84 -30.60
N LEU A 284 14.53 17.87 -31.67
CA LEU A 284 13.27 17.12 -31.72
C LEU A 284 13.59 15.62 -31.78
N SER A 285 13.21 14.88 -30.73
CA SER A 285 13.41 13.43 -30.57
C SER A 285 12.31 12.58 -31.23
N CYS A 286 11.21 13.20 -31.70
CA CYS A 286 9.99 12.51 -32.13
C CYS A 286 9.84 12.43 -33.66
N ARG A 287 9.33 11.30 -34.16
CA ARG A 287 9.02 11.07 -35.58
C ARG A 287 7.87 10.08 -35.77
N TYR A 288 7.27 10.08 -36.96
CA TYR A 288 6.41 8.98 -37.40
C TYR A 288 7.27 7.90 -38.06
N SER A 289 7.23 6.69 -37.52
CA SER A 289 8.07 5.55 -37.94
C SER A 289 7.23 4.48 -38.62
N THR A 290 7.74 3.92 -39.71
CA THR A 290 7.11 2.81 -40.43
C THR A 290 7.68 1.45 -40.02
N GLY A 291 8.42 1.38 -38.91
CA GLY A 291 9.00 0.13 -38.38
C GLY A 291 9.89 -0.60 -39.39
N GLY A 292 10.73 0.15 -40.13
CA GLY A 292 11.60 -0.44 -41.16
C GLY A 292 10.87 -0.91 -42.42
N GLY A 293 9.68 -0.37 -42.70
CA GLY A 293 8.86 -0.78 -43.84
C GLY A 293 7.86 -1.90 -43.52
N ASN A 294 7.46 -2.03 -42.26
CA ASN A 294 6.38 -2.94 -41.86
C ASN A 294 5.10 -2.56 -42.64
N PRO A 295 4.44 -3.51 -43.34
CA PRO A 295 3.27 -3.21 -44.17
C PRO A 295 2.12 -2.53 -43.43
N ARG A 296 1.92 -2.82 -42.14
CA ARG A 296 0.85 -2.21 -41.33
C ARG A 296 1.20 -0.78 -40.95
N LEU A 297 2.45 -0.55 -40.54
CA LEU A 297 2.93 0.77 -40.15
C LEU A 297 3.18 1.70 -41.34
N MET A 298 3.20 1.19 -42.58
CA MET A 298 3.13 2.04 -43.78
C MET A 298 1.78 2.77 -43.90
N TYR A 299 0.67 2.14 -43.48
CA TYR A 299 -0.66 2.75 -43.49
C TYR A 299 -0.96 3.52 -42.21
N ALA A 300 -0.41 3.08 -41.07
CA ALA A 300 -0.56 3.73 -39.78
C ALA A 300 0.79 3.86 -39.07
N PRO A 301 1.62 4.86 -39.44
CA PRO A 301 2.92 5.08 -38.81
C PRO A 301 2.82 5.30 -37.31
N VAL A 302 3.72 4.67 -36.55
CA VAL A 302 3.76 4.80 -35.08
C VAL A 302 4.48 6.09 -34.68
N LYS A 303 4.04 6.71 -33.59
CA LYS A 303 4.75 7.83 -32.97
C LYS A 303 5.96 7.31 -32.19
N GLU A 304 7.15 7.54 -32.71
CA GLU A 304 8.42 7.09 -32.15
C GLU A 304 9.19 8.28 -31.57
N GLU A 305 9.75 8.12 -30.38
CA GLU A 305 10.60 9.10 -29.70
C GLU A 305 11.90 8.42 -29.23
N VAL A 306 13.04 9.02 -29.54
CA VAL A 306 14.34 8.51 -29.08
C VAL A 306 14.68 9.13 -27.72
N GLU A 307 14.58 8.34 -26.66
CA GLU A 307 14.82 8.76 -25.27
C GLU A 307 16.31 8.78 -24.94
N TRP A 308 17.08 7.83 -25.47
CA TRP A 308 18.53 7.76 -25.33
C TRP A 308 19.22 7.16 -26.57
N ASP A 309 20.47 7.54 -26.83
CA ASP A 309 21.21 7.13 -28.05
C ASP A 309 21.94 5.80 -27.85
N GLU A 310 22.71 5.68 -26.76
CA GLU A 310 23.57 4.53 -26.45
C GLU A 310 23.53 4.26 -24.93
N PRO A 311 22.87 3.18 -24.45
CA PRO A 311 22.11 2.21 -25.23
C PRO A 311 20.88 2.86 -25.87
N ARG A 312 20.46 2.35 -27.02
CA ARG A 312 19.34 2.98 -27.73
C ARG A 312 18.03 2.67 -27.02
N ILE A 313 17.44 3.70 -26.42
CA ILE A 313 16.14 3.63 -25.73
C ILE A 313 15.11 4.38 -26.56
N ILE A 314 14.04 3.69 -26.95
CA ILE A 314 12.99 4.23 -27.81
C ILE A 314 11.64 4.15 -27.10
N ARG A 315 10.90 5.25 -27.10
CA ARG A 315 9.50 5.29 -26.68
C ARG A 315 8.58 5.30 -27.90
N TYR A 316 7.58 4.43 -27.89
CA TYR A 316 6.45 4.44 -28.81
C TYR A 316 5.23 4.99 -28.08
N HIS A 317 4.63 6.05 -28.60
CA HIS A 317 3.41 6.63 -28.03
C HIS A 317 2.16 5.99 -28.67
N ASP A 318 1.10 5.87 -27.88
CA ASP A 318 -0.20 5.36 -28.30
C ASP A 318 -0.14 3.95 -28.93
N ILE A 319 0.77 3.10 -28.43
CA ILE A 319 0.99 1.74 -28.94
C ILE A 319 -0.10 0.75 -28.50
N ILE A 320 -0.80 1.09 -27.43
CA ILE A 320 -1.91 0.32 -26.85
C ILE A 320 -3.07 1.27 -26.53
N SER A 321 -4.28 0.86 -26.86
CA SER A 321 -5.50 1.63 -26.62
C SER A 321 -6.02 1.48 -25.18
N ASP A 322 -6.80 2.47 -24.73
CA ASP A 322 -7.48 2.41 -23.42
C ASP A 322 -8.29 1.13 -23.23
N ARG A 323 -8.99 0.69 -24.28
CA ARG A 323 -9.79 -0.55 -24.23
C ARG A 323 -8.92 -1.79 -24.02
N GLU A 324 -7.78 -1.88 -24.70
CA GLU A 324 -6.85 -2.99 -24.50
C GLU A 324 -6.27 -2.98 -23.08
N MET A 325 -5.84 -1.82 -22.59
CA MET A 325 -5.30 -1.66 -21.24
C MET A 325 -6.30 -2.09 -20.17
N GLU A 326 -7.57 -1.71 -20.28
CA GLU A 326 -8.59 -2.11 -19.30
C GLU A 326 -8.93 -3.60 -19.37
N ILE A 327 -8.93 -4.21 -20.57
CA ILE A 327 -9.10 -5.67 -20.69
C ILE A 327 -7.93 -6.39 -20.00
N LEU A 328 -6.69 -5.97 -20.25
CA LEU A 328 -5.51 -6.55 -19.63
C LEU A 328 -5.56 -6.44 -18.10
N LYS A 329 -5.87 -5.25 -17.56
CA LYS A 329 -6.05 -5.07 -16.11
C LYS A 329 -7.12 -5.98 -15.53
N ASN A 330 -8.28 -6.08 -16.19
CA ASN A 330 -9.40 -6.91 -15.72
C ASN A 330 -9.05 -8.40 -15.65
N ILE A 331 -8.39 -8.94 -16.67
CA ILE A 331 -7.98 -10.36 -16.64
C ILE A 331 -6.81 -10.61 -15.68
N SER A 332 -5.99 -9.59 -15.41
CA SER A 332 -4.87 -9.68 -14.47
C SER A 332 -5.30 -9.65 -13.01
N ARG A 333 -6.24 -8.77 -12.62
CA ARG A 333 -6.68 -8.57 -11.22
C ARG A 333 -6.90 -9.85 -10.41
N PRO A 334 -7.70 -10.84 -10.86
CA PRO A 334 -7.95 -12.05 -10.07
C PRO A 334 -6.73 -12.98 -9.94
N GLN A 335 -5.70 -12.78 -10.76
CA GLN A 335 -4.51 -13.62 -10.82
C GLN A 335 -3.27 -12.94 -10.22
N LEU A 336 -3.39 -11.68 -9.75
CA LEU A 336 -2.26 -10.94 -9.19
C LEU A 336 -1.79 -11.56 -7.87
N SER A 337 -0.56 -12.07 -7.88
CA SER A 337 0.15 -12.53 -6.71
C SER A 337 1.37 -11.65 -6.45
N ARG A 338 1.92 -11.77 -5.24
CA ARG A 338 3.14 -11.05 -4.88
C ARG A 338 4.27 -11.39 -5.85
N SER A 339 4.94 -10.37 -6.39
CA SER A 339 6.03 -10.60 -7.34
C SER A 339 7.25 -11.16 -6.65
N GLU A 340 7.82 -12.23 -7.22
CA GLU A 340 9.01 -12.87 -6.68
C GLU A 340 10.30 -12.34 -7.33
N THR A 341 11.38 -12.40 -6.56
CA THR A 341 12.77 -12.32 -7.02
C THR A 341 13.37 -13.72 -7.09
N LYS A 342 14.64 -13.87 -7.53
CA LYS A 342 15.35 -15.16 -7.45
C LYS A 342 15.45 -15.73 -6.03
N GLN A 343 15.28 -14.89 -5.01
CA GLN A 343 15.31 -15.24 -3.59
C GLN A 343 13.89 -15.39 -2.99
N GLY A 344 12.86 -15.43 -3.84
CA GLY A 344 11.45 -15.44 -3.42
C GLY A 344 10.89 -14.03 -3.21
N VAL A 345 9.85 -13.91 -2.38
CA VAL A 345 9.21 -12.64 -2.03
C VAL A 345 10.14 -11.81 -1.15
N THR A 346 10.51 -10.61 -1.63
CA THR A 346 11.42 -9.69 -0.91
C THR A 346 10.97 -8.24 -1.03
N ASN A 347 11.46 -7.39 -0.13
CA ASN A 347 11.21 -5.94 -0.13
C ASN A 347 11.96 -5.17 -1.24
N ILE A 348 12.85 -5.87 -1.97
CA ILE A 348 13.59 -5.34 -3.13
C ILE A 348 12.63 -5.12 -4.31
N ARG A 349 11.55 -5.92 -4.38
CA ARG A 349 10.52 -5.84 -5.41
C ARG A 349 9.15 -5.73 -4.77
N THR A 350 8.63 -4.51 -4.71
CA THR A 350 7.31 -4.22 -4.15
C THR A 350 6.29 -4.05 -5.27
N SER A 351 5.89 -5.16 -5.92
CA SER A 351 4.76 -5.22 -6.86
C SER A 351 3.94 -6.50 -6.73
N GLN A 352 2.79 -6.55 -7.39
CA GLN A 352 2.08 -7.78 -7.71
C GLN A 352 2.12 -8.01 -9.20
N SER A 353 2.18 -9.27 -9.65
CA SER A 353 2.29 -9.57 -11.07
C SER A 353 1.67 -10.90 -11.48
N VAL A 354 1.49 -11.04 -12.80
CA VAL A 354 0.95 -12.24 -13.44
C VAL A 354 1.49 -12.37 -14.86
N PHE A 355 1.78 -13.60 -15.29
CA PHE A 355 2.03 -13.91 -16.69
C PHE A 355 0.71 -14.26 -17.38
N LEU A 356 0.31 -13.47 -18.37
CA LEU A 356 -0.91 -13.71 -19.11
C LEU A 356 -0.68 -14.71 -20.24
N LYS A 357 -1.54 -15.73 -20.32
CA LYS A 357 -1.60 -16.61 -21.48
C LYS A 357 -2.10 -15.83 -22.69
N GLU A 358 -1.68 -16.26 -23.88
CA GLU A 358 -2.11 -15.62 -25.13
C GLU A 358 -3.64 -15.75 -25.30
N ASP A 359 -4.29 -14.60 -25.46
CA ASP A 359 -5.69 -14.45 -25.85
C ASP A 359 -5.78 -13.46 -27.02
N ASN A 360 -6.99 -13.17 -27.52
CA ASN A 360 -7.17 -12.25 -28.65
C ASN A 360 -6.60 -10.84 -28.39
N THR A 361 -6.62 -10.36 -27.15
CA THR A 361 -6.11 -9.03 -26.78
C THR A 361 -4.61 -9.05 -26.61
N VAL A 362 -4.07 -10.03 -25.87
CA VAL A 362 -2.64 -10.24 -25.66
C VAL A 362 -1.93 -10.48 -26.99
N ALA A 363 -2.50 -11.30 -27.88
CA ALA A 363 -1.93 -11.57 -29.19
C ALA A 363 -1.88 -10.31 -30.07
N ARG A 364 -2.91 -9.46 -30.01
CA ARG A 364 -2.92 -8.17 -30.73
C ARG A 364 -1.86 -7.22 -30.20
N VAL A 365 -1.71 -7.12 -28.89
CA VAL A 365 -0.64 -6.31 -28.25
C VAL A 365 0.74 -6.85 -28.62
N SER A 366 0.96 -8.16 -28.52
CA SER A 366 2.20 -8.84 -28.95
C SER A 366 2.51 -8.56 -30.42
N GLN A 367 1.49 -8.54 -31.29
CA GLN A 367 1.68 -8.22 -32.69
C GLN A 367 2.05 -6.75 -32.93
N ASN A 368 1.43 -5.79 -32.23
CA ASN A 368 1.83 -4.38 -32.31
C ASN A 368 3.29 -4.19 -31.88
N ILE A 369 3.71 -4.90 -30.82
CA ILE A 369 5.10 -4.91 -30.35
C ILE A 369 6.03 -5.49 -31.43
N ALA A 370 5.66 -6.59 -32.07
CA ALA A 370 6.44 -7.19 -33.16
C ALA A 370 6.56 -6.23 -34.36
N ASP A 371 5.48 -5.52 -34.68
CA ASP A 371 5.42 -4.60 -35.81
C ASP A 371 6.37 -3.40 -35.63
N VAL A 372 6.50 -2.86 -34.42
CA VAL A 372 7.39 -1.71 -34.14
C VAL A 372 8.84 -2.09 -33.85
N THR A 373 9.08 -3.25 -33.25
CA THR A 373 10.44 -3.70 -32.90
C THR A 373 11.13 -4.44 -34.05
N GLY A 374 10.36 -5.05 -34.96
CA GLY A 374 10.87 -5.96 -36.00
C GLY A 374 11.25 -7.35 -35.48
N LEU A 375 11.20 -7.58 -34.16
CA LEU A 375 11.52 -8.86 -33.54
C LEU A 375 10.35 -9.84 -33.61
N SER A 376 10.65 -11.14 -33.65
CA SER A 376 9.62 -12.18 -33.53
C SER A 376 9.09 -12.25 -32.11
N VAL A 377 7.80 -12.45 -31.92
CA VAL A 377 7.18 -12.69 -30.61
C VAL A 377 6.88 -14.17 -30.36
N GLU A 378 7.18 -15.05 -31.32
CA GLU A 378 6.93 -16.49 -31.20
C GLU A 378 7.77 -17.15 -30.11
N SER A 379 9.03 -16.74 -29.98
CA SER A 379 9.97 -17.18 -28.93
C SER A 379 9.99 -16.25 -27.71
N ALA A 380 9.20 -15.18 -27.72
CA ALA A 380 9.13 -14.23 -26.62
C ALA A 380 8.38 -14.82 -25.42
N GLU A 381 8.69 -14.34 -24.23
CA GLU A 381 7.98 -14.73 -23.02
C GLU A 381 6.52 -14.26 -23.04
N LEU A 382 5.70 -14.87 -22.18
CA LEU A 382 4.33 -14.43 -21.95
C LEU A 382 4.30 -12.97 -21.47
N LEU A 383 3.23 -12.25 -21.81
CA LEU A 383 3.07 -10.87 -21.39
C LEU A 383 2.99 -10.80 -19.85
N HIS A 384 3.95 -10.13 -19.23
CA HIS A 384 4.07 -10.05 -17.78
C HIS A 384 3.47 -8.74 -17.27
N VAL A 385 2.26 -8.80 -16.71
CA VAL A 385 1.55 -7.64 -16.18
C VAL A 385 1.88 -7.44 -14.72
N GLN A 386 2.12 -6.20 -14.32
CA GLN A 386 2.54 -5.82 -12.99
C GLN A 386 1.76 -4.60 -12.48
N ASN A 387 1.40 -4.60 -11.20
CA ASN A 387 0.82 -3.48 -10.48
C ASN A 387 1.69 -3.12 -9.27
N TYR A 388 1.95 -1.83 -9.09
CA TYR A 388 2.70 -1.30 -7.96
C TYR A 388 1.78 -0.53 -7.01
N GLY A 389 1.76 -0.96 -5.76
CA GLY A 389 1.11 -0.28 -4.64
C GLY A 389 1.89 0.90 -4.09
N ILE A 390 1.55 1.31 -2.86
CA ILE A 390 2.24 2.40 -2.14
C ILE A 390 3.70 2.00 -1.92
N GLY A 391 4.64 2.89 -2.27
CA GLY A 391 6.08 2.59 -2.17
C GLY A 391 6.58 1.58 -3.19
N GLY A 392 5.70 1.10 -4.07
CA GLY A 392 5.97 0.03 -5.01
C GLY A 392 7.12 0.36 -5.95
N ARG A 393 8.15 -0.49 -5.95
CA ARG A 393 9.40 -0.28 -6.68
C ARG A 393 10.05 -1.58 -7.14
N TYR A 394 11.10 -1.45 -7.92
CA TYR A 394 12.08 -2.51 -8.13
C TYR A 394 13.49 -1.90 -8.16
N GLU A 395 14.41 -2.48 -7.41
CA GLU A 395 15.80 -2.01 -7.35
C GLU A 395 16.56 -2.21 -8.67
N PRO A 396 17.71 -1.53 -8.87
CA PRO A 396 18.53 -1.67 -10.06
C PRO A 396 18.88 -3.12 -10.41
N HIS A 397 18.50 -3.55 -11.62
CA HIS A 397 18.73 -4.91 -12.10
C HIS A 397 18.92 -4.95 -13.62
N PHE A 398 19.33 -6.12 -14.10
CA PHE A 398 19.36 -6.46 -15.52
C PHE A 398 18.22 -7.43 -15.83
N ASP A 399 17.61 -7.27 -17.00
CA ASP A 399 16.59 -8.19 -17.47
C ASP A 399 17.17 -9.47 -18.06
N ALA A 400 18.41 -9.42 -18.54
CA ALA A 400 19.17 -10.54 -19.07
C ALA A 400 20.32 -10.93 -18.14
N TRP A 401 20.82 -12.14 -18.30
CA TRP A 401 22.06 -12.64 -17.70
C TRP A 401 23.04 -13.08 -18.80
N ASP A 402 24.22 -13.50 -18.38
CA ASP A 402 25.20 -14.11 -19.28
C ASP A 402 24.84 -15.60 -19.40
N GLY A 403 24.18 -15.97 -20.51
CA GLY A 403 23.65 -17.32 -20.71
C GLY A 403 23.12 -17.56 -22.12
N GLU A 404 23.02 -18.83 -22.50
CA GLU A 404 22.47 -19.25 -23.78
C GLU A 404 20.97 -18.95 -23.86
N ASN A 405 20.51 -18.38 -24.98
CA ASN A 405 19.10 -18.05 -25.22
C ASN A 405 18.49 -17.09 -24.17
N ASP A 406 19.26 -16.08 -23.76
CA ASP A 406 18.76 -15.09 -22.80
C ASP A 406 17.90 -13.99 -23.47
N ARG A 407 17.44 -13.04 -22.66
CA ARG A 407 16.50 -11.99 -23.04
C ARG A 407 17.23 -10.87 -23.79
N ILE A 408 17.25 -10.92 -25.11
CA ILE A 408 17.97 -9.95 -25.95
C ILE A 408 17.42 -8.52 -25.87
N ALA A 409 16.13 -8.36 -25.53
CA ALA A 409 15.45 -7.08 -25.52
C ALA A 409 14.25 -7.07 -24.58
N THR A 410 13.88 -5.87 -24.14
CA THR A 410 12.70 -5.64 -23.30
C THR A 410 11.79 -4.60 -23.96
N PHE A 411 10.48 -4.88 -23.92
CA PHE A 411 9.45 -3.91 -24.24
C PHE A 411 8.53 -3.71 -23.02
N LEU A 412 8.61 -2.53 -22.41
CA LEU A 412 7.86 -2.13 -21.22
C LEU A 412 6.71 -1.20 -21.60
N ILE A 413 5.46 -1.64 -21.41
CA ILE A 413 4.25 -0.86 -21.65
C ILE A 413 3.81 -0.17 -20.36
N TYR A 414 3.49 1.12 -20.42
CA TYR A 414 2.82 1.83 -19.34
C TYR A 414 1.30 1.84 -19.57
N MET A 415 0.54 1.23 -18.66
CA MET A 415 -0.92 1.11 -18.74
C MET A 415 -1.68 2.09 -17.83
N SER A 416 -0.95 2.95 -17.14
CA SER A 416 -1.49 4.04 -16.33
C SER A 416 -0.51 5.21 -16.31
N ASP A 417 -1.05 6.40 -16.05
CA ASP A 417 -0.26 7.56 -15.68
C ASP A 417 0.05 7.49 -14.19
N VAL A 418 1.23 7.99 -13.82
CA VAL A 418 1.66 8.12 -12.43
C VAL A 418 1.92 9.58 -12.17
N GLU A 419 1.27 10.14 -11.16
CA GLU A 419 1.32 11.56 -10.89
C GLU A 419 2.70 11.97 -10.33
N ILE A 420 3.18 11.24 -9.32
CA ILE A 420 4.50 11.48 -8.73
C ILE A 420 5.23 10.16 -8.47
N GLY A 421 6.49 10.10 -8.90
CA GLY A 421 7.33 8.91 -8.79
C GLY A 421 7.11 7.92 -9.93
N GLY A 422 7.40 6.63 -9.69
CA GLY A 422 7.10 5.55 -10.64
C GLY A 422 7.92 5.51 -11.93
N ALA A 423 8.86 6.42 -12.16
CA ALA A 423 9.71 6.44 -13.36
C ALA A 423 10.53 5.15 -13.53
N THR A 424 10.84 4.79 -14.77
CA THR A 424 11.86 3.78 -15.08
C THR A 424 13.17 4.50 -15.33
N VAL A 425 14.18 4.22 -14.52
CA VAL A 425 15.48 4.90 -14.58
C VAL A 425 16.58 3.94 -14.98
N PHE A 426 17.59 4.45 -15.68
CA PHE A 426 18.80 3.74 -16.08
C PHE A 426 20.00 4.40 -15.39
N PRO A 427 20.40 3.92 -14.20
CA PRO A 427 21.34 4.64 -13.34
C PRO A 427 22.76 4.80 -13.89
N GLN A 428 23.17 3.97 -14.86
CA GLN A 428 24.51 4.04 -15.46
C GLN A 428 24.64 5.17 -16.50
N VAL A 429 23.53 5.52 -17.15
CA VAL A 429 23.49 6.53 -18.23
C VAL A 429 22.66 7.76 -17.91
N GLY A 430 22.17 7.86 -16.66
CA GLY A 430 21.49 9.06 -16.19
C GLY A 430 20.11 9.32 -16.79
N VAL A 431 19.42 8.28 -17.29
CA VAL A 431 18.11 8.43 -17.96
C VAL A 431 16.97 8.17 -16.99
N ALA A 432 15.94 9.02 -17.02
CA ALA A 432 14.70 8.84 -16.27
C ALA A 432 13.47 8.96 -17.19
N LEU A 433 12.76 7.83 -17.34
CA LEU A 433 11.58 7.71 -18.17
C LEU A 433 10.33 7.82 -17.31
N LYS A 434 9.63 8.94 -17.42
CA LYS A 434 8.33 9.10 -16.74
C LYS A 434 7.29 8.15 -17.34
N PRO A 435 6.43 7.52 -16.52
CA PRO A 435 5.32 6.71 -17.02
C PRO A 435 4.37 7.59 -17.82
N LYS A 436 3.96 7.10 -18.99
CA LYS A 436 2.96 7.76 -19.82
C LYS A 436 2.01 6.70 -20.35
N LYS A 437 0.76 6.76 -19.92
CA LYS A 437 -0.27 5.79 -20.29
C LYS A 437 -0.35 5.62 -21.81
N GLY A 438 -0.48 4.36 -22.24
CA GLY A 438 -0.57 4.00 -23.66
C GLY A 438 0.76 3.99 -24.40
N SER A 439 1.87 4.38 -23.75
CA SER A 439 3.21 4.30 -24.36
C SER A 439 3.93 3.00 -24.02
N GLY A 440 4.86 2.61 -24.88
CA GLY A 440 5.79 1.50 -24.66
C GLY A 440 7.23 1.95 -24.84
N VAL A 441 8.14 1.45 -24.01
CA VAL A 441 9.58 1.73 -24.08
C VAL A 441 10.30 0.45 -24.47
N PHE A 442 11.24 0.58 -25.40
CA PHE A 442 12.03 -0.52 -25.94
C PHE A 442 13.52 -0.24 -25.80
N TRP A 443 14.26 -1.25 -25.36
CA TRP A 443 15.72 -1.29 -25.39
C TRP A 443 16.21 -2.71 -25.60
N TYR A 444 17.43 -2.85 -26.09
CA TYR A 444 18.14 -4.13 -26.16
C TYR A 444 18.91 -4.35 -24.85
N ASN A 445 18.85 -5.54 -24.27
CA ASN A 445 19.59 -5.88 -23.05
C ASN A 445 20.99 -6.43 -23.35
N LEU A 446 21.18 -6.98 -24.56
CA LEU A 446 22.44 -7.54 -25.04
C LEU A 446 22.92 -6.74 -26.25
N HIS A 447 24.23 -6.57 -26.39
CA HIS A 447 24.89 -6.15 -27.63
C HIS A 447 24.69 -7.20 -28.73
N LYS A 448 24.99 -6.89 -30.00
CA LYS A 448 24.83 -7.86 -31.10
C LYS A 448 25.80 -9.03 -31.01
N ASN A 449 26.89 -8.92 -30.27
CA ASN A 449 27.77 -10.06 -29.97
C ASN A 449 27.21 -10.99 -28.87
N GLY A 450 26.02 -10.70 -28.33
CA GLY A 450 25.38 -11.49 -27.28
C GLY A 450 25.84 -11.14 -25.86
N ARG A 451 26.80 -10.23 -25.68
CA ARG A 451 27.22 -9.80 -24.32
C ARG A 451 26.16 -8.90 -23.68
N LEU A 452 26.04 -9.01 -22.37
CA LEU A 452 25.22 -8.11 -21.55
C LEU A 452 25.66 -6.65 -21.74
N ASP A 453 24.70 -5.79 -22.02
CA ASP A 453 24.90 -4.35 -22.05
C ASP A 453 24.74 -3.79 -20.63
N TRP A 454 25.86 -3.43 -20.01
CA TRP A 454 25.90 -2.96 -18.61
C TRP A 454 25.18 -1.63 -18.42
N ASP A 455 25.02 -0.84 -19.49
CA ASP A 455 24.33 0.46 -19.45
C ASP A 455 22.80 0.30 -19.42
N THR A 456 22.29 -0.92 -19.60
CA THR A 456 20.87 -1.25 -19.52
C THR A 456 20.40 -1.62 -18.12
N GLN A 457 21.28 -1.51 -17.12
CA GLN A 457 20.86 -1.65 -15.72
C GLN A 457 19.75 -0.63 -15.45
N HIS A 458 18.61 -1.10 -14.98
CA HIS A 458 17.44 -0.25 -14.80
C HIS A 458 16.66 -0.58 -13.53
N ALA A 459 15.93 0.42 -13.06
CA ALA A 459 15.18 0.39 -11.82
C ALA A 459 13.83 1.10 -11.99
N GLY A 460 12.91 0.84 -11.08
CA GLY A 460 11.62 1.49 -11.02
C GLY A 460 11.57 2.34 -9.78
N CYS A 461 11.51 3.65 -9.95
CA CYS A 461 11.35 4.57 -8.84
C CYS A 461 10.08 4.23 -8.04
N PRO A 462 10.11 4.39 -6.71
CA PRO A 462 8.93 4.17 -5.89
C PRO A 462 7.76 5.04 -6.37
N VAL A 463 6.56 4.49 -6.37
CA VAL A 463 5.35 5.28 -6.63
C VAL A 463 5.06 6.10 -5.38
N LEU A 464 5.03 7.43 -5.52
CA LEU A 464 4.67 8.34 -4.42
C LEU A 464 3.18 8.69 -4.47
N VAL A 465 2.67 9.09 -5.64
CA VAL A 465 1.26 9.41 -5.86
C VAL A 465 0.78 8.79 -7.17
N GLY A 466 -0.34 8.07 -7.10
CA GLY A 466 -0.99 7.42 -8.23
C GLY A 466 -0.88 5.88 -8.20
N ASN A 467 -1.19 5.27 -9.34
CA ASN A 467 -1.20 3.82 -9.52
C ASN A 467 -0.36 3.47 -10.75
N LYS A 468 0.67 2.64 -10.60
CA LYS A 468 1.52 2.20 -11.72
C LYS A 468 1.13 0.79 -12.16
N TRP A 469 0.61 0.70 -13.38
CA TRP A 469 0.38 -0.52 -14.12
C TRP A 469 1.32 -0.60 -15.30
N VAL A 470 2.03 -1.71 -15.44
CA VAL A 470 2.91 -1.95 -16.58
C VAL A 470 2.77 -3.37 -17.11
N ALA A 471 3.19 -3.58 -18.36
CA ALA A 471 3.34 -4.91 -18.94
C ALA A 471 4.70 -5.05 -19.62
N ASN A 472 5.44 -6.10 -19.30
CA ASN A 472 6.70 -6.45 -19.94
C ASN A 472 6.51 -7.55 -20.98
N LYS A 473 7.17 -7.38 -22.12
CA LYS A 473 7.41 -8.44 -23.10
C LYS A 473 8.92 -8.59 -23.26
N TRP A 474 9.44 -9.76 -22.92
CA TRP A 474 10.85 -10.09 -23.08
C TRP A 474 11.07 -10.96 -24.29
N PHE A 475 12.02 -10.57 -25.14
CA PHE A 475 12.38 -11.31 -26.35
C PHE A 475 13.57 -12.21 -26.07
N ARG A 476 13.45 -13.48 -26.42
CA ARG A 476 14.55 -14.45 -26.35
C ARG A 476 15.43 -14.35 -27.59
N GLU A 477 16.69 -14.73 -27.46
CA GLU A 477 17.67 -14.74 -28.54
C GLU A 477 17.28 -15.69 -29.67
N PHE A 478 16.85 -16.91 -29.33
CA PHE A 478 16.47 -17.90 -30.32
C PHE A 478 15.19 -17.46 -31.04
N GLY A 479 15.12 -17.71 -32.35
CA GLY A 479 14.05 -17.24 -33.23
C GLY A 479 14.24 -15.82 -33.76
N GLN A 480 15.39 -15.19 -33.48
CA GLN A 480 15.74 -13.84 -33.95
C GLN A 480 16.93 -13.84 -34.92
N GLU A 481 17.48 -14.99 -35.27
CA GLU A 481 18.75 -15.16 -35.99
C GLU A 481 18.77 -14.38 -37.32
N PHE A 482 17.63 -14.36 -38.02
CA PHE A 482 17.47 -13.66 -39.30
C PHE A 482 16.96 -12.22 -39.17
N ARG A 483 16.49 -11.83 -37.98
CA ARG A 483 15.92 -10.50 -37.70
C ARG A 483 16.94 -9.58 -37.03
N ARG A 484 17.80 -10.13 -36.19
CA ARG A 484 18.90 -9.47 -35.49
C ARG A 484 20.19 -10.31 -35.61
N PRO A 485 20.89 -10.24 -36.75
CA PRO A 485 22.13 -10.98 -36.95
C PRO A 485 23.21 -10.57 -35.92
N CYS A 486 23.93 -11.56 -35.39
CA CYS A 486 25.01 -11.32 -34.45
C CYS A 486 26.18 -10.57 -35.10
N SER A 487 26.87 -9.74 -34.33
CA SER A 487 28.12 -9.08 -34.74
C SER A 487 29.31 -9.72 -34.05
N LEU A 488 30.48 -9.67 -34.71
CA LEU A 488 31.77 -10.00 -34.09
C LEU A 488 32.39 -8.79 -33.37
N SER A 489 31.79 -7.60 -33.51
CA SER A 489 32.23 -6.40 -32.82
C SER A 489 31.82 -6.44 -31.36
N ASP A 490 32.73 -6.04 -30.47
CA ASP A 490 32.46 -5.93 -29.05
C ASP A 490 31.57 -4.72 -28.67
N TRP A 491 31.35 -3.81 -29.63
CA TRP A 491 30.73 -2.50 -29.41
C TRP A 491 29.50 -2.25 -30.28
N GLU A 492 29.04 -3.25 -31.04
CA GLU A 492 27.80 -3.21 -31.85
C GLU A 492 26.73 -4.13 -31.28
#